data_AF-A0A1Q8YDH7-F1
#
_entry.id   AF-A0A1Q8YDH7-F1
#
_cell.length_a   1.000
_cell.length_b   1.000
_cell.length_c   1.000
_cell.angle_alpha   90.00
_cell.angle_beta   90.00
_cell.angle_gamma   90.00
#
_symmetry.space_group_name_H-M   'P 1'
#
loop_
_entity.id
_entity.type
_entity.pdbx_description
1 polymer ?
#
loop_
_entity_poly.entity_id
_entity_poly.type
_entity_poly.pdbx_seq_one_letter_code
_entity_poly.pdbx_strand_id
1 'polypeptide(L)'
;MFIKVTQSGGRRYAQLVESFRNDEGKPRQRTVCTLGRLESGGDVDTLIASLQRARGIAPAASALDDLRFTDSRHAGDIWALSELWRTLGFDDLATSWRRSKTEIDVLTCLRLMVFNRLCDPGSKLGVLRWLQTVALPAGSGIVTEHQHLLRAMDVLDEHSDKLKLRLATLMRPLIDQDLSVVFYDLTTVAVTGQTDLQDDVRAYGLAKSGLIERQFMLSLVQTCEGLPIAHEVHPGNTAEAKTLLPMIRGLLVRYPLKRVVLIADRGLLSTANIEELDKLQAQLKKDGRDVAVEYILAVPAARYGDFADDLQKLHKGQDATQEWCVETKWSDSRLVVAHDPVAANRRTTARDNTMAELLKLGQQCSVKLDAQDESQRAGQKNKSKGRPMSDSGTKARFYHAVKDAHMAHLIKVDLKADLFSYSIDEDKKRYLELLDGKLLLVTNTNAPAAEVVQRYKSLADIERGFRVLKSDIEIGPVYHRLPQRIRAHALICFMALVLYRVMRMRLKAAKRSESPSTLLESLKRIHQQTVQSGDGKTLAGLTEITPAQKSLFTALDLTPPTPSDLAKPVL
;
A
#
# COMPACT_ATOMS: atom_id res chain seq x y z
N MET A 1 -4.96 43.78 60.83
CA MET A 1 -5.69 42.55 61.21
C MET A 1 -5.29 41.41 60.28
N PHE A 2 -5.35 40.16 60.72
CA PHE A 2 -5.03 38.99 59.91
C PHE A 2 -5.92 37.80 60.29
N ILE A 3 -5.97 36.77 59.45
CA ILE A 3 -6.74 35.56 59.74
C ILE A 3 -5.89 34.57 60.52
N LYS A 4 -6.39 34.13 61.67
CA LYS A 4 -5.83 33.04 62.46
C LYS A 4 -6.72 31.81 62.34
N VAL A 5 -6.11 30.65 62.09
CA VAL A 5 -6.82 29.37 62.07
C VAL A 5 -6.72 28.72 63.44
N THR A 6 -7.85 28.33 64.00
CA THR A 6 -7.95 27.64 65.28
C THR A 6 -8.68 26.32 65.13
N GLN A 7 -8.30 25.30 65.89
CA GLN A 7 -8.94 23.99 65.86
C GLN A 7 -9.69 23.73 67.17
N SER A 8 -10.95 23.33 67.08
CA SER A 8 -11.79 23.01 68.23
C SER A 8 -12.77 21.90 67.88
N GLY A 9 -12.88 20.87 68.73
CA GLY A 9 -13.78 19.73 68.51
C GLY A 9 -13.54 18.98 67.20
N GLY A 10 -12.29 18.87 66.75
CA GLY A 10 -11.92 18.24 65.48
C GLY A 10 -12.10 19.11 64.23
N ARG A 11 -12.76 20.28 64.34
CA ARG A 11 -13.04 21.18 63.22
C ARG A 11 -12.11 22.40 63.22
N ARG A 12 -11.86 22.97 62.04
CA ARG A 12 -11.04 24.18 61.84
C ARG A 12 -11.93 25.41 61.65
N TYR A 13 -11.57 26.50 62.31
CA TYR A 13 -12.28 27.78 62.26
C TYR A 13 -11.34 28.91 61.86
N ALA A 14 -11.83 29.85 61.06
CA ALA A 14 -11.14 31.10 60.77
C ALA A 14 -11.57 32.19 61.75
N GLN A 15 -10.61 32.92 62.31
CA GLN A 15 -10.85 34.06 63.19
C GLN A 15 -10.13 35.29 62.66
N LEU A 16 -10.81 36.44 62.66
CA LEU A 16 -10.18 37.73 62.37
C LEU A 16 -9.53 38.24 63.65
N VAL A 17 -8.21 38.41 63.62
CA VAL A 17 -7.41 38.82 64.77
C VAL A 17 -6.77 40.17 64.51
N GLU A 18 -6.78 41.02 65.54
CA GLU A 18 -6.13 42.32 65.54
C GLU A 18 -4.93 42.29 66.50
N SER A 19 -3.79 42.80 66.02
CA SER A 19 -2.63 43.07 66.87
C SER A 19 -2.76 44.46 67.47
N PHE A 20 -2.63 44.58 68.78
CA PHE A 20 -2.62 45.85 69.50
C PHE A 20 -1.48 45.85 70.55
N ARG A 21 -1.14 47.01 71.12
CA ARG A 21 -0.23 47.09 72.27
C ARG A 21 -1.03 47.32 73.54
N ASN A 22 -0.73 46.58 74.60
CA ASN A 22 -1.34 46.83 75.91
C ASN A 22 -0.75 48.10 76.55
N ASP A 23 -1.27 48.48 77.71
CA ASP A 23 -0.84 49.69 78.44
C ASP A 23 0.65 49.67 78.86
N GLU A 24 1.28 48.49 78.84
CA GLU A 24 2.73 48.30 79.06
C GLU A 24 3.56 48.34 77.74
N GLY A 25 2.95 48.69 76.61
CA GLY A 25 3.59 48.78 75.29
C GLY A 25 3.91 47.42 74.63
N LYS A 26 3.51 46.29 75.22
CA LYS A 26 3.79 44.95 74.70
C LYS A 26 2.77 44.55 73.62
N PRO A 27 3.22 43.93 72.50
CA PRO A 27 2.32 43.47 71.45
C PRO A 27 1.48 42.30 71.95
N ARG A 28 0.16 42.45 71.83
CA ARG A 28 -0.86 41.44 72.14
C ARG A 28 -1.79 41.27 70.95
N GLN A 29 -2.51 40.17 70.93
CA GLN A 29 -3.50 39.85 69.91
C GLN A 29 -4.85 39.70 70.58
N ARG A 30 -5.90 40.26 69.97
CA ARG A 30 -7.28 40.00 70.36
C ARG A 30 -8.06 39.47 69.16
N THR A 31 -8.90 38.46 69.41
CA THR A 31 -9.84 37.98 68.41
C THR A 31 -10.97 39.00 68.28
N VAL A 32 -11.12 39.56 67.08
CA VAL A 32 -12.17 40.53 66.76
C VAL A 32 -13.49 39.80 66.55
N CYS A 33 -13.48 38.75 65.73
CA CYS A 33 -14.63 37.88 65.51
C CYS A 33 -14.20 36.50 64.97
N THR A 34 -15.08 35.51 65.11
CA THR A 34 -14.93 34.21 64.45
C THR A 34 -15.72 34.23 63.15
N LEU A 35 -15.04 34.00 62.02
CA LEU A 35 -15.64 33.99 60.68
C LEU A 35 -16.34 32.65 60.37
N GLY A 36 -16.06 31.62 61.16
CA GLY A 36 -16.75 30.33 61.12
C GLY A 36 -15.88 29.19 60.57
N ARG A 37 -16.52 28.10 60.14
CA ARG A 37 -15.83 26.84 59.77
C ARG A 37 -15.13 26.92 58.41
N LEU A 38 -13.94 26.35 58.33
CA LEU A 38 -13.06 26.26 57.15
C LEU A 38 -13.24 24.98 56.32
N GLU A 39 -14.25 24.16 56.63
CA GLU A 39 -14.57 22.97 55.83
C GLU A 39 -15.33 23.39 54.57
N SER A 40 -15.26 22.58 53.51
CA SER A 40 -15.95 22.86 52.25
C SER A 40 -17.47 22.92 52.48
N GLY A 41 -18.12 23.97 51.99
CA GLY A 41 -19.53 24.28 52.26
C GLY A 41 -19.77 24.87 53.65
N GLY A 42 -18.71 25.23 54.37
CA GLY A 42 -18.76 25.86 55.68
C GLY A 42 -19.10 27.36 55.64
N ASP A 43 -19.09 27.97 56.82
CA ASP A 43 -19.52 29.35 57.01
C ASP A 43 -18.56 30.35 56.32
N VAL A 44 -17.27 29.99 56.21
CA VAL A 44 -16.26 30.79 55.51
C VAL A 44 -16.51 30.83 53.99
N ASP A 45 -16.91 29.72 53.36
CA ASP A 45 -17.24 29.69 51.93
C ASP A 45 -18.46 30.57 51.64
N THR A 46 -19.46 30.53 52.53
CA THR A 46 -20.65 31.39 52.46
C THR A 46 -20.29 32.87 52.60
N LEU A 47 -19.35 33.19 53.49
CA LEU A 47 -18.83 34.54 53.68
C LEU A 47 -18.05 35.02 52.46
N ILE A 48 -17.19 34.19 51.87
CA ILE A 48 -16.45 34.50 50.64
C ILE A 48 -17.42 34.81 49.50
N ALA A 49 -18.42 33.95 49.27
CA ALA A 49 -19.41 34.17 48.23
C ALA A 49 -20.22 35.47 48.44
N SER A 50 -20.52 35.81 49.70
CA SER A 50 -21.26 37.02 50.04
C SER A 50 -20.40 38.30 49.89
N LEU A 51 -19.12 38.24 50.27
CA LEU A 51 -18.17 39.34 50.07
C LEU A 51 -17.87 39.57 48.58
N GLN A 52 -17.76 38.50 47.79
CA GLN A 52 -17.66 38.58 46.33
C GLN A 52 -18.88 39.29 45.75
N ARG A 53 -20.10 38.86 46.11
CA ARG A 53 -21.35 39.55 45.70
C ARG A 53 -21.37 41.03 46.08
N ALA A 54 -20.99 41.37 47.32
CA ALA A 54 -20.97 42.76 47.79
C ALA A 54 -19.95 43.64 47.04
N ARG A 55 -18.87 43.04 46.53
CA ARG A 55 -17.86 43.71 45.70
C ARG A 55 -18.22 43.78 44.22
N GLY A 56 -19.39 43.25 43.82
CA GLY A 56 -19.77 43.11 42.41
C GLY A 56 -18.95 42.05 41.67
N ILE A 57 -18.27 41.16 42.39
CA ILE A 57 -17.50 40.04 41.83
C ILE A 57 -18.45 38.84 41.81
N ALA A 58 -18.82 38.34 40.63
CA ALA A 58 -19.60 37.11 40.55
C ALA A 58 -18.81 35.98 41.24
N PRO A 59 -19.46 35.12 42.05
CA PRO A 59 -18.78 33.98 42.65
C PRO A 59 -18.21 33.12 41.53
N ALA A 60 -16.88 33.04 41.46
CA ALA A 60 -16.20 32.16 40.54
C ALA A 60 -16.36 30.73 41.06
N ALA A 61 -17.51 30.10 40.80
CA ALA A 61 -17.46 28.69 40.46
C ALA A 61 -16.44 28.60 39.31
N SER A 62 -15.44 27.74 39.42
CA SER A 62 -14.53 27.54 38.30
C SER A 62 -15.43 27.18 37.11
N ALA A 63 -15.44 28.02 36.08
CA ALA A 63 -16.27 27.80 34.89
C ALA A 63 -15.91 26.47 34.19
N LEU A 64 -14.88 25.78 34.67
CA LEU A 64 -14.40 24.48 34.25
C LEU A 64 -15.00 23.32 35.08
N ASP A 65 -15.48 23.54 36.31
CA ASP A 65 -15.93 22.47 37.20
C ASP A 65 -17.21 21.78 36.69
N ASP A 66 -18.02 22.52 35.93
CA ASP A 66 -19.26 22.03 35.31
C ASP A 66 -19.08 21.57 33.86
N LEU A 67 -17.84 21.56 33.33
CA LEU A 67 -17.59 21.11 31.95
C LEU A 67 -17.44 19.59 31.89
N ARG A 68 -18.25 18.96 31.04
CA ARG A 68 -18.16 17.53 30.73
C ARG A 68 -17.70 17.33 29.30
N PHE A 69 -16.55 16.68 29.13
CA PHE A 69 -16.06 16.27 27.81
C PHE A 69 -16.85 15.04 27.35
N THR A 70 -17.65 15.19 26.31
CA THR A 70 -18.62 14.18 25.86
C THR A 70 -18.14 13.41 24.64
N ASP A 71 -17.32 14.03 23.78
CA ASP A 71 -16.85 13.40 22.55
C ASP A 71 -15.49 13.97 22.11
N SER A 72 -14.70 13.15 21.44
CA SER A 72 -13.35 13.46 20.94
C SER A 72 -13.12 12.68 19.65
N ARG A 73 -13.14 13.36 18.51
CA ARG A 73 -13.04 12.73 17.18
C ARG A 73 -11.86 13.25 16.39
N HIS A 74 -11.19 12.37 15.65
CA HIS A 74 -10.08 12.75 14.77
C HIS A 74 -10.59 13.60 13.61
N ALA A 75 -9.98 14.76 13.38
CA ALA A 75 -10.45 15.74 12.40
C ALA A 75 -9.40 16.07 11.34
N GLY A 76 -8.12 16.14 11.71
CA GLY A 76 -7.10 16.73 10.83
C GLY A 76 -6.76 15.90 9.60
N ASP A 77 -6.64 14.59 9.73
CA ASP A 77 -6.39 13.66 8.62
C ASP A 77 -7.58 13.62 7.65
N ILE A 78 -8.81 13.56 8.18
CA ILE A 78 -10.03 13.56 7.37
C ILE A 78 -10.21 14.88 6.64
N TRP A 79 -9.94 15.99 7.31
CA TRP A 79 -9.96 17.31 6.70
C TRP A 79 -8.95 17.39 5.55
N ALA A 80 -7.70 16.99 5.78
CA ALA A 80 -6.66 17.01 4.75
C ALA A 80 -7.05 16.16 3.53
N LEU A 81 -7.59 14.96 3.74
CA LEU A 81 -8.06 14.11 2.64
C LEU A 81 -9.27 14.71 1.92
N SER A 82 -10.18 15.38 2.63
CA SER A 82 -11.36 16.04 2.06
C SER A 82 -10.99 17.24 1.21
N GLU A 83 -10.07 18.08 1.68
CA GLU A 83 -9.54 19.19 0.90
C GLU A 83 -8.78 18.67 -0.32
N LEU A 84 -7.94 17.64 -0.15
CA LEU A 84 -7.21 17.04 -1.26
C LEU A 84 -8.18 16.50 -2.33
N TRP A 85 -9.20 15.76 -1.92
CA TRP A 85 -10.27 15.26 -2.79
C TRP A 85 -10.93 16.39 -3.60
N ARG A 86 -11.23 17.52 -2.94
CA ARG A 86 -11.84 18.69 -3.59
C ARG A 86 -10.87 19.38 -4.55
N THR A 87 -9.60 19.56 -4.18
CA THR A 87 -8.58 20.18 -5.06
C THR A 87 -8.34 19.36 -6.34
N LEU A 88 -8.56 18.04 -6.28
CA LEU A 88 -8.49 17.15 -7.43
C LEU A 88 -9.78 17.12 -8.25
N GLY A 89 -10.84 17.82 -7.82
CA GLY A 89 -12.14 17.84 -8.49
C GLY A 89 -12.91 16.53 -8.39
N PHE A 90 -12.58 15.64 -7.44
CA PHE A 90 -13.20 14.31 -7.37
C PHE A 90 -14.69 14.34 -6.97
N ASP A 91 -15.22 15.48 -6.54
CA ASP A 91 -16.67 15.65 -6.38
C ASP A 91 -17.43 15.52 -7.71
N ASP A 92 -16.77 15.82 -8.84
CA ASP A 92 -17.36 15.68 -10.17
C ASP A 92 -17.53 14.23 -10.61
N LEU A 93 -16.97 13.26 -9.88
CA LEU A 93 -17.15 11.84 -10.19
C LEU A 93 -18.62 11.42 -10.13
N ALA A 94 -19.44 12.11 -9.31
CA ALA A 94 -20.88 11.91 -9.23
C ALA A 94 -21.60 12.06 -10.59
N THR A 95 -21.04 12.82 -11.52
CA THR A 95 -21.60 12.97 -12.88
C THR A 95 -21.70 11.64 -13.65
N SER A 96 -20.90 10.64 -13.27
CA SER A 96 -20.88 9.31 -13.90
C SER A 96 -22.18 8.52 -13.70
N TRP A 97 -22.93 8.83 -12.63
CA TRP A 97 -24.18 8.16 -12.27
C TRP A 97 -25.35 9.12 -11.99
N ARG A 98 -25.24 10.42 -12.29
CA ARG A 98 -26.32 11.42 -12.04
C ARG A 98 -27.71 11.08 -12.62
N ARG A 99 -27.80 10.17 -13.60
CA ARG A 99 -29.07 9.73 -14.21
C ARG A 99 -29.58 8.40 -13.66
N SER A 100 -28.88 7.77 -12.72
CA SER A 100 -29.38 6.57 -12.06
C SER A 100 -30.46 6.96 -11.05
N LYS A 101 -31.49 6.12 -10.89
CA LYS A 101 -32.53 6.28 -9.85
C LYS A 101 -32.03 5.77 -8.50
N THR A 102 -30.80 6.07 -8.13
CA THR A 102 -30.21 5.55 -6.88
C THR A 102 -30.65 6.39 -5.69
N GLU A 103 -31.26 5.74 -4.70
CA GLU A 103 -31.71 6.36 -3.44
C GLU A 103 -30.56 6.67 -2.46
N ILE A 104 -29.33 6.29 -2.82
CA ILE A 104 -28.14 6.41 -1.96
C ILE A 104 -27.15 7.45 -2.48
N ASP A 105 -26.45 8.11 -1.57
CA ASP A 105 -25.33 8.99 -1.90
C ASP A 105 -24.05 8.17 -2.18
N VAL A 106 -23.92 7.73 -3.43
CA VAL A 106 -22.80 6.91 -3.91
C VAL A 106 -21.46 7.64 -3.79
N LEU A 107 -21.44 8.96 -4.01
CA LEU A 107 -20.19 9.73 -3.95
C LEU A 107 -19.67 9.78 -2.51
N THR A 108 -20.55 10.05 -1.54
CA THR A 108 -20.18 10.03 -0.13
C THR A 108 -19.72 8.64 0.29
N CYS A 109 -20.43 7.58 -0.10
CA CYS A 109 -20.00 6.21 0.19
C CYS A 109 -18.60 5.91 -0.38
N LEU A 110 -18.35 6.27 -1.64
CA LEU A 110 -17.05 6.09 -2.29
C LEU A 110 -15.95 6.84 -1.53
N ARG A 111 -16.15 8.13 -1.27
CA ARG A 111 -15.18 8.99 -0.55
C ARG A 111 -14.82 8.42 0.81
N LEU A 112 -15.82 8.02 1.61
CA LEU A 112 -15.60 7.47 2.94
C LEU A 112 -14.90 6.11 2.90
N MET A 113 -15.21 5.25 1.93
CA MET A 113 -14.47 3.99 1.75
C MET A 113 -13.01 4.23 1.34
N VAL A 114 -12.75 5.23 0.50
CA VAL A 114 -11.39 5.63 0.11
C VAL A 114 -10.61 6.21 1.30
N PHE A 115 -11.21 7.08 2.10
CA PHE A 115 -10.54 7.64 3.28
C PHE A 115 -10.30 6.59 4.35
N ASN A 116 -11.24 5.67 4.57
CA ASN A 116 -11.02 4.52 5.44
C ASN A 116 -9.81 3.68 5.00
N ARG A 117 -9.61 3.46 3.69
CA ARG A 117 -8.40 2.79 3.18
C ARG A 117 -7.08 3.50 3.53
N LEU A 118 -7.10 4.82 3.73
CA LEU A 118 -5.90 5.60 4.01
C LEU A 118 -5.66 5.82 5.51
N CYS A 119 -6.72 5.84 6.32
CA CYS A 119 -6.66 6.17 7.75
C CYS A 119 -6.78 4.97 8.68
N ASP A 120 -7.62 4.00 8.35
CA ASP A 120 -7.96 2.86 9.23
C ASP A 120 -8.55 1.69 8.40
N PRO A 121 -7.73 1.04 7.56
CA PRO A 121 -8.23 0.02 6.63
C PRO A 121 -8.91 -1.15 7.39
N GLY A 122 -10.24 -1.27 7.26
CA GLY A 122 -11.01 -2.41 7.78
C GLY A 122 -12.02 -3.03 6.79
N SER A 123 -13.02 -3.75 7.30
CA SER A 123 -14.12 -4.22 6.46
C SER A 123 -15.09 -3.08 6.09
N LYS A 124 -16.06 -3.32 5.19
CA LYS A 124 -17.13 -2.33 4.92
C LYS A 124 -17.97 -2.04 6.17
N LEU A 125 -18.16 -3.03 7.05
CA LEU A 125 -18.72 -2.82 8.38
C LEU A 125 -17.78 -1.99 9.28
N GLY A 126 -16.47 -2.21 9.15
CA GLY A 126 -15.43 -1.42 9.81
C GLY A 126 -15.50 0.07 9.47
N VAL A 127 -15.86 0.44 8.23
CA VAL A 127 -16.08 1.85 7.85
C VAL A 127 -17.11 2.52 8.77
N LEU A 128 -18.22 1.84 9.10
CA LEU A 128 -19.25 2.41 9.98
C LEU A 128 -18.76 2.62 11.42
N ARG A 129 -17.90 1.71 11.93
CA ARG A 129 -17.27 1.86 13.24
C ARG A 129 -16.26 3.00 13.24
N TRP A 130 -15.46 3.10 12.18
CA TRP A 130 -14.51 4.18 11.99
C TRP A 130 -15.20 5.56 11.90
N LEU A 131 -16.37 5.65 11.26
CA LEU A 131 -17.15 6.90 11.22
C LEU A 131 -17.56 7.43 12.60
N GLN A 132 -17.60 6.57 13.63
CA GLN A 132 -17.87 7.00 15.00
C GLN A 132 -16.66 7.67 15.67
N THR A 133 -15.46 7.52 15.12
CA THR A 133 -14.20 8.03 15.70
C THR A 133 -13.69 9.30 15.03
N VAL A 134 -14.34 9.75 13.95
CA VAL A 134 -13.87 10.85 13.11
C VAL A 134 -14.89 12.00 12.98
N ALA A 135 -14.36 13.20 12.83
CA ALA A 135 -15.10 14.41 12.50
C ALA A 135 -15.07 14.61 10.99
N LEU A 136 -16.25 14.66 10.36
CA LEU A 136 -16.38 14.93 8.93
C LEU A 136 -16.47 16.45 8.70
N PRO A 137 -15.98 16.96 7.55
CA PRO A 137 -16.28 18.33 7.13
C PRO A 137 -17.78 18.59 7.06
N ALA A 138 -18.20 19.82 7.31
CA ALA A 138 -19.58 20.25 7.18
C ALA A 138 -20.12 19.93 5.78
N GLY A 139 -21.31 19.34 5.69
CA GLY A 139 -21.93 18.96 4.41
C GLY A 139 -21.42 17.66 3.79
N SER A 140 -20.58 16.87 4.47
CA SER A 140 -19.98 15.64 3.92
C SER A 140 -20.94 14.46 3.67
N GLY A 141 -22.25 14.64 3.81
CA GLY A 141 -23.22 13.54 3.79
C GLY A 141 -23.03 12.59 4.98
N ILE A 142 -23.97 11.67 5.18
CA ILE A 142 -23.94 10.68 6.27
C ILE A 142 -24.20 9.29 5.69
N VAL A 143 -23.42 8.30 6.14
CA VAL A 143 -23.67 6.89 5.84
C VAL A 143 -23.87 6.15 7.16
N THR A 144 -25.10 5.70 7.38
CA THR A 144 -25.48 4.98 8.61
C THR A 144 -25.58 3.47 8.41
N GLU A 145 -25.84 3.02 7.18
CA GLU A 145 -26.17 1.62 6.91
C GLU A 145 -25.11 0.91 6.06
N HIS A 146 -24.80 -0.32 6.44
CA HIS A 146 -23.84 -1.17 5.73
C HIS A 146 -24.31 -1.46 4.29
N GLN A 147 -25.62 -1.58 4.08
CA GLN A 147 -26.19 -1.84 2.75
C GLN A 147 -25.97 -0.67 1.79
N HIS A 148 -25.88 0.57 2.27
CA HIS A 148 -25.58 1.71 1.41
C HIS A 148 -24.17 1.62 0.82
N LEU A 149 -23.19 1.19 1.63
CA LEU A 149 -21.82 0.96 1.14
C LEU A 149 -21.78 -0.14 0.08
N LEU A 150 -22.48 -1.26 0.30
CA LEU A 150 -22.50 -2.38 -0.63
C LEU A 150 -23.25 -2.04 -1.93
N ARG A 151 -24.38 -1.35 -1.84
CA ARG A 151 -25.12 -0.87 -3.02
C ARG A 151 -24.33 0.17 -3.80
N ALA A 152 -23.60 1.06 -3.11
CA ALA A 152 -22.70 2.00 -3.77
C ALA A 152 -21.65 1.27 -4.60
N MET A 153 -21.07 0.18 -4.08
CA MET A 153 -20.13 -0.65 -4.84
C MET A 153 -20.75 -1.26 -6.10
N ASP A 154 -22.00 -1.70 -6.03
CA ASP A 154 -22.71 -2.25 -7.20
C ASP A 154 -22.86 -1.16 -8.30
N VAL A 155 -23.22 0.08 -7.91
CA VAL A 155 -23.32 1.23 -8.83
C VAL A 155 -21.95 1.63 -9.40
N LEU A 156 -20.88 1.53 -8.61
CA LEU A 156 -19.52 1.83 -9.06
C LEU A 156 -19.04 0.87 -10.15
N ASP A 157 -19.38 -0.43 -10.06
CA ASP A 157 -19.05 -1.40 -11.11
C ASP A 157 -19.91 -1.18 -12.36
N GLU A 158 -21.22 -0.96 -12.19
CA GLU A 158 -22.17 -0.70 -13.27
C GLU A 158 -21.76 0.51 -14.14
N HIS A 159 -21.20 1.55 -13.51
CA HIS A 159 -20.75 2.77 -14.20
C HIS A 159 -19.24 2.88 -14.31
N SER A 160 -18.51 1.77 -14.16
CA SER A 160 -17.04 1.75 -14.08
C SER A 160 -16.35 2.40 -15.27
N ASP A 161 -16.82 2.19 -16.50
CA ASP A 161 -16.22 2.81 -17.71
C ASP A 161 -16.35 4.34 -17.72
N LYS A 162 -17.55 4.85 -17.42
CA LYS A 162 -17.79 6.30 -17.32
C LYS A 162 -16.96 6.92 -16.20
N LEU A 163 -16.89 6.22 -15.06
CA LEU A 163 -16.11 6.65 -13.91
C LEU A 163 -14.61 6.68 -14.23
N LYS A 164 -14.07 5.62 -14.85
CA LYS A 164 -12.65 5.55 -15.29
C LYS A 164 -12.32 6.69 -16.26
N LEU A 165 -13.21 7.02 -17.20
CA LEU A 165 -13.02 8.15 -18.13
C LEU A 165 -13.07 9.51 -17.44
N ARG A 166 -14.01 9.71 -16.50
CA ARG A 166 -14.10 10.96 -15.75
C ARG A 166 -12.89 11.14 -14.84
N LEU A 167 -12.50 10.08 -14.12
CA LEU A 167 -11.30 10.07 -13.28
C LEU A 167 -10.05 10.37 -14.12
N ALA A 168 -9.89 9.72 -15.28
CA ALA A 168 -8.78 10.02 -16.18
C ALA A 168 -8.75 11.51 -16.57
N THR A 169 -9.90 12.11 -16.87
CA THR A 169 -10.03 13.54 -17.19
C THR A 169 -9.59 14.45 -16.04
N LEU A 170 -10.03 14.15 -14.81
CA LEU A 170 -9.65 14.91 -13.61
C LEU A 170 -8.17 14.75 -13.27
N MET A 171 -7.57 13.61 -13.59
CA MET A 171 -6.16 13.33 -13.36
C MET A 171 -5.23 13.91 -14.44
N ARG A 172 -5.73 14.30 -15.61
CA ARG A 172 -4.91 14.85 -16.72
C ARG A 172 -3.95 15.97 -16.30
N PRO A 173 -4.34 16.96 -15.47
CA PRO A 173 -3.42 18.04 -15.08
C PRO A 173 -2.24 17.57 -14.23
N LEU A 174 -2.31 16.40 -13.61
CA LEU A 174 -1.22 15.81 -12.82
C LEU A 174 -0.23 15.01 -13.67
N ILE A 175 -0.55 14.82 -14.94
CA ILE A 175 0.16 13.96 -15.86
C ILE A 175 0.82 14.83 -16.92
N ASP A 176 2.10 14.59 -17.19
CA ASP A 176 2.80 15.27 -18.28
C ASP A 176 2.15 14.92 -19.63
N GLN A 177 1.80 15.96 -20.42
CA GLN A 177 1.09 15.82 -21.69
C GLN A 177 1.95 15.16 -22.78
N ASP A 178 3.28 15.11 -22.61
CA ASP A 178 4.20 14.40 -23.50
C ASP A 178 4.43 12.93 -23.07
N LEU A 179 3.63 12.42 -22.13
CA LEU A 179 3.72 11.13 -21.41
C LEU A 179 4.86 10.18 -21.84
N SER A 180 6.04 10.40 -21.30
CA SER A 180 7.25 9.79 -21.83
C SER A 180 7.59 8.40 -21.29
N VAL A 181 6.96 7.92 -20.21
CA VAL A 181 7.14 6.54 -19.69
C VAL A 181 5.91 6.09 -18.91
N VAL A 182 5.38 4.91 -19.23
CA VAL A 182 4.41 4.20 -18.40
C VAL A 182 4.95 2.86 -17.96
N PHE A 183 4.66 2.58 -16.72
CA PHE A 183 5.05 1.38 -16.05
C PHE A 183 3.84 0.46 -15.94
N TYR A 184 3.99 -0.79 -16.41
CA TYR A 184 2.93 -1.78 -16.34
C TYR A 184 3.41 -3.03 -15.61
N ASP A 185 2.70 -3.36 -14.52
CA ASP A 185 3.01 -4.54 -13.73
C ASP A 185 1.71 -5.16 -13.18
N LEU A 186 1.78 -6.46 -12.91
CA LEU A 186 0.69 -7.26 -12.42
C LEU A 186 1.04 -7.85 -11.06
N THR A 187 0.03 -7.90 -10.20
CA THR A 187 0.16 -8.53 -8.89
C THR A 187 -1.05 -9.40 -8.62
N THR A 188 -0.84 -10.48 -7.89
CA THR A 188 -1.95 -11.28 -7.41
C THR A 188 -2.45 -10.77 -6.06
N VAL A 189 -3.76 -10.83 -5.87
CA VAL A 189 -4.44 -10.48 -4.63
C VAL A 189 -5.24 -11.70 -4.16
N ALA A 190 -4.94 -12.14 -2.93
CA ALA A 190 -5.60 -13.29 -2.32
C ALA A 190 -7.08 -13.00 -2.02
N VAL A 191 -7.91 -14.03 -2.14
CA VAL A 191 -9.35 -13.93 -1.91
C VAL A 191 -9.82 -15.03 -0.97
N THR A 192 -10.74 -14.66 -0.07
CA THR A 192 -11.39 -15.59 0.86
C THR A 192 -12.77 -16.00 0.35
N GLY A 193 -13.19 -17.21 0.73
CA GLY A 193 -14.48 -17.79 0.36
C GLY A 193 -14.37 -18.84 -0.74
N GLN A 194 -15.35 -19.73 -0.77
CA GLN A 194 -15.39 -20.89 -1.68
C GLN A 194 -16.48 -20.77 -2.76
N THR A 195 -17.23 -19.67 -2.80
CA THR A 195 -18.35 -19.50 -3.73
C THR A 195 -17.87 -19.28 -5.16
N ASP A 196 -18.25 -20.16 -6.08
CA ASP A 196 -18.04 -19.98 -7.51
C ASP A 196 -19.29 -19.37 -8.15
N LEU A 197 -19.10 -18.34 -8.98
CA LEU A 197 -20.16 -17.61 -9.65
C LEU A 197 -19.86 -17.51 -11.15
N GLN A 198 -20.87 -17.14 -11.93
CA GLN A 198 -20.65 -16.75 -13.32
C GLN A 198 -19.81 -15.46 -13.38
N ASP A 199 -18.95 -15.35 -14.40
CA ASP A 199 -18.04 -14.22 -14.61
C ASP A 199 -17.12 -13.91 -13.41
N ASP A 200 -16.71 -14.97 -12.70
CA ASP A 200 -15.86 -14.85 -11.54
C ASP A 200 -14.45 -14.38 -11.94
N VAL A 201 -13.97 -13.35 -11.24
CA VAL A 201 -12.59 -12.88 -11.35
C VAL A 201 -11.64 -13.71 -10.46
N ARG A 202 -12.19 -14.54 -9.58
CA ARG A 202 -11.42 -15.42 -8.70
C ARG A 202 -11.09 -16.71 -9.45
N ALA A 203 -9.82 -17.05 -9.51
CA ALA A 203 -9.36 -18.32 -10.05
C ALA A 203 -8.16 -18.85 -9.25
N TYR A 204 -7.95 -20.17 -9.30
CA TYR A 204 -6.72 -20.77 -8.78
C TYR A 204 -5.55 -20.49 -9.71
N GLY A 205 -4.50 -19.88 -9.19
CA GLY A 205 -3.29 -19.56 -9.95
C GLY A 205 -2.06 -19.59 -9.05
N LEU A 206 -0.88 -19.56 -9.67
CA LEU A 206 0.38 -19.48 -8.95
C LEU A 206 0.50 -18.07 -8.33
N ALA A 207 0.49 -18.00 -7.00
CA ALA A 207 0.64 -16.76 -6.25
C ALA A 207 2.12 -16.37 -6.12
N LYS A 208 2.40 -15.11 -5.72
CA LYS A 208 3.77 -14.66 -5.40
C LYS A 208 4.38 -15.41 -4.20
N SER A 209 3.58 -16.12 -3.41
CA SER A 209 4.03 -17.06 -2.36
C SER A 209 4.68 -18.34 -2.93
N GLY A 210 4.52 -18.61 -4.23
CA GLY A 210 4.93 -19.87 -4.86
C GLY A 210 3.90 -20.99 -4.74
N LEU A 211 2.76 -20.75 -4.09
CA LEU A 211 1.67 -21.72 -3.92
C LEU A 211 0.55 -21.49 -4.93
N ILE A 212 -0.27 -22.53 -5.15
CA ILE A 212 -1.52 -22.39 -5.91
C ILE A 212 -2.60 -21.88 -4.95
N GLU A 213 -3.05 -20.65 -5.17
CA GLU A 213 -4.01 -19.97 -4.29
C GLU A 213 -5.20 -19.45 -5.10
N ARG A 214 -6.34 -19.29 -4.43
CA ARG A 214 -7.50 -18.63 -5.00
C ARG A 214 -7.28 -17.12 -4.94
N GLN A 215 -7.19 -16.50 -6.10
CA GLN A 215 -6.77 -15.11 -6.25
C GLN A 215 -7.50 -14.43 -7.41
N PHE A 216 -7.36 -13.11 -7.50
CA PHE A 216 -7.51 -12.39 -8.76
C PHE A 216 -6.20 -11.68 -9.09
N MET A 217 -6.04 -11.31 -10.36
CA MET A 217 -4.90 -10.52 -10.81
C MET A 217 -5.30 -9.06 -10.91
N LEU A 218 -4.50 -8.18 -10.33
CA LEU A 218 -4.63 -6.74 -10.48
C LEU A 218 -3.48 -6.23 -11.34
N SER A 219 -3.83 -5.58 -12.44
CA SER A 219 -2.87 -4.84 -13.25
C SER A 219 -2.95 -3.35 -12.93
N LEU A 220 -1.80 -2.68 -12.85
CA LEU A 220 -1.70 -1.26 -12.53
C LEU A 220 -0.78 -0.58 -13.54
N VAL A 221 -1.20 0.58 -14.05
CA VAL A 221 -0.41 1.45 -14.90
C VAL A 221 -0.02 2.69 -14.11
N GLN A 222 1.26 3.04 -14.08
CA GLN A 222 1.78 4.19 -13.34
C GLN A 222 2.66 5.07 -14.23
N THR A 223 2.71 6.38 -13.94
CA THR A 223 3.70 7.30 -14.53
C THR A 223 5.09 7.06 -13.95
N CYS A 224 6.12 7.71 -14.49
CA CYS A 224 7.47 7.66 -13.94
C CYS A 224 7.60 8.23 -12.51
N GLU A 225 6.72 9.14 -12.13
CA GLU A 225 6.60 9.67 -10.77
C GLU A 225 5.83 8.71 -9.84
N GLY A 226 5.33 7.60 -10.36
CA GLY A 226 4.55 6.58 -9.66
C GLY A 226 3.09 6.95 -9.44
N LEU A 227 2.55 7.93 -10.18
CA LEU A 227 1.11 8.25 -10.14
C LEU A 227 0.33 7.14 -10.85
N PRO A 228 -0.59 6.43 -10.17
CA PRO A 228 -1.40 5.40 -10.81
C PRO A 228 -2.45 6.04 -11.73
N ILE A 229 -2.49 5.63 -13.00
CA ILE A 229 -3.37 6.23 -14.03
C ILE A 229 -4.41 5.25 -14.56
N ALA A 230 -4.18 3.94 -14.44
CA ALA A 230 -5.18 2.94 -14.77
C ALA A 230 -4.99 1.68 -13.93
N HIS A 231 -6.10 0.99 -13.65
CA HIS A 231 -6.08 -0.37 -13.11
C HIS A 231 -7.09 -1.24 -13.84
N GLU A 232 -6.88 -2.55 -13.77
CA GLU A 232 -7.83 -3.53 -14.28
C GLU A 232 -7.74 -4.82 -13.45
N VAL A 233 -8.90 -5.45 -13.24
CA VAL A 233 -9.03 -6.72 -12.51
C VAL A 233 -9.22 -7.84 -13.51
N HIS A 234 -8.35 -8.84 -13.44
CA HIS A 234 -8.34 -10.00 -14.32
C HIS A 234 -8.56 -11.29 -13.52
N PRO A 235 -9.07 -12.36 -14.15
CA PRO A 235 -9.09 -13.69 -13.55
C PRO A 235 -7.73 -14.09 -12.96
N GLY A 236 -7.73 -14.74 -11.79
CA GLY A 236 -6.51 -15.10 -11.04
C GLY A 236 -5.50 -16.03 -11.73
N ASN A 237 -5.87 -16.62 -12.86
CA ASN A 237 -5.09 -17.52 -13.69
C ASN A 237 -4.76 -16.92 -15.08
N THR A 238 -4.94 -15.61 -15.25
CA THR A 238 -4.69 -14.93 -16.52
C THR A 238 -3.21 -14.93 -16.86
N ALA A 239 -2.85 -15.31 -18.09
CA ALA A 239 -1.48 -15.16 -18.56
C ALA A 239 -1.15 -13.67 -18.74
N GLU A 240 -0.13 -13.17 -18.03
CA GLU A 240 0.27 -11.76 -18.03
C GLU A 240 0.41 -11.20 -19.45
N ALA A 241 1.10 -11.91 -20.35
CA ALA A 241 1.30 -11.50 -21.74
C ALA A 241 -0.01 -11.07 -22.47
N LYS A 242 -1.16 -11.69 -22.18
CA LYS A 242 -2.44 -11.36 -22.85
C LYS A 242 -3.04 -10.01 -22.42
N THR A 243 -2.51 -9.41 -21.36
CA THR A 243 -3.08 -8.19 -20.75
C THR A 243 -2.49 -6.89 -21.33
N LEU A 244 -1.34 -6.98 -22.00
CA LEU A 244 -0.57 -5.83 -22.49
C LEU A 244 -1.32 -5.00 -23.53
N LEU A 245 -1.78 -5.62 -24.61
CA LEU A 245 -2.42 -4.94 -25.73
C LEU A 245 -3.77 -4.30 -25.33
N PRO A 246 -4.68 -4.99 -24.61
CA PRO A 246 -5.90 -4.37 -24.09
C PRO A 246 -5.61 -3.16 -23.20
N MET A 247 -4.58 -3.24 -22.35
CA MET A 247 -4.18 -2.14 -21.47
C MET A 247 -3.77 -0.91 -22.28
N ILE A 248 -2.87 -1.04 -23.27
CA ILE A 248 -2.39 0.11 -24.06
C ILE A 248 -3.55 0.74 -24.85
N ARG A 249 -4.39 -0.09 -25.48
CA ARG A 249 -5.57 0.41 -26.21
C ARG A 249 -6.49 1.20 -25.27
N GLY A 250 -6.75 0.69 -24.07
CA GLY A 250 -7.55 1.39 -23.06
C GLY A 250 -6.91 2.72 -22.62
N LEU A 251 -5.58 2.74 -22.47
CA LEU A 251 -4.84 3.95 -22.11
C LEU A 251 -4.96 5.04 -23.20
N LEU A 252 -4.78 4.66 -24.47
CA LEU A 252 -4.88 5.54 -25.62
C LEU A 252 -6.29 6.09 -25.89
N VAL A 253 -7.33 5.45 -25.32
CA VAL A 253 -8.72 5.96 -25.34
C VAL A 253 -8.94 6.97 -24.21
N ARG A 254 -8.40 6.71 -23.02
CA ARG A 254 -8.64 7.53 -21.82
C ARG A 254 -7.84 8.83 -21.83
N TYR A 255 -6.62 8.76 -22.38
CA TYR A 255 -5.66 9.86 -22.35
C TYR A 255 -5.25 10.29 -23.77
N PRO A 256 -5.23 11.60 -24.05
CA PRO A 256 -4.74 12.14 -25.34
C PRO A 256 -3.22 12.18 -25.34
N LEU A 257 -2.58 11.01 -25.41
CA LEU A 257 -1.12 10.87 -25.32
C LEU A 257 -0.46 11.09 -26.69
N LYS A 258 0.68 11.79 -26.71
CA LYS A 258 1.53 11.91 -27.91
C LYS A 258 2.60 10.81 -28.00
N ARG A 259 2.94 10.24 -26.85
CA ARG A 259 3.97 9.20 -26.71
C ARG A 259 3.60 8.29 -25.55
N VAL A 260 4.04 7.03 -25.62
CA VAL A 260 3.94 6.04 -24.56
C VAL A 260 5.20 5.18 -24.62
N VAL A 261 6.05 5.20 -23.59
CA VAL A 261 7.12 4.20 -23.43
C VAL A 261 6.69 3.19 -22.38
N LEU A 262 6.25 2.02 -22.83
CA LEU A 262 5.86 0.93 -21.97
C LEU A 262 7.08 0.23 -21.37
N ILE A 263 7.18 0.21 -20.05
CA ILE A 263 8.19 -0.57 -19.34
C ILE A 263 7.50 -1.68 -18.55
N ALA A 264 7.90 -2.92 -18.81
CA ALA A 264 7.25 -4.10 -18.26
C ALA A 264 8.25 -5.25 -18.01
N ASP A 265 7.92 -6.07 -17.02
CA ASP A 265 8.72 -7.23 -16.61
C ASP A 265 8.59 -8.40 -17.60
N ARG A 266 9.45 -9.40 -17.41
CA ARG A 266 9.67 -10.57 -18.26
C ARG A 266 8.41 -11.40 -18.53
N GLY A 267 7.44 -11.41 -17.62
CA GLY A 267 6.19 -12.16 -17.78
C GLY A 267 5.28 -11.61 -18.87
N LEU A 268 5.47 -10.35 -19.26
CA LEU A 268 4.70 -9.66 -20.29
C LEU A 268 5.31 -9.75 -21.70
N LEU A 269 6.56 -10.18 -21.81
CA LEU A 269 7.22 -10.33 -23.10
C LEU A 269 6.75 -11.61 -23.82
N SER A 270 6.22 -11.44 -25.03
CA SER A 270 6.07 -12.48 -26.04
C SER A 270 6.36 -11.90 -27.42
N THR A 271 6.82 -12.72 -28.36
CA THR A 271 7.02 -12.30 -29.76
C THR A 271 5.72 -11.76 -30.37
N ALA A 272 4.60 -12.43 -30.09
CA ALA A 272 3.27 -11.98 -30.48
C ALA A 272 2.93 -10.58 -29.95
N ASN A 273 3.31 -10.24 -28.71
CA ASN A 273 3.08 -8.90 -28.18
C ASN A 273 3.88 -7.84 -28.94
N ILE A 274 5.13 -8.12 -29.31
CA ILE A 274 5.94 -7.18 -30.10
C ILE A 274 5.27 -6.92 -31.46
N GLU A 275 4.88 -7.97 -32.17
CA GLU A 275 4.19 -7.85 -33.46
C GLU A 275 2.87 -7.07 -33.35
N GLU A 276 2.09 -7.30 -32.30
CA GLU A 276 0.83 -6.58 -32.06
C GLU A 276 1.06 -5.10 -31.71
N LEU A 277 2.17 -4.75 -31.03
CA LEU A 277 2.55 -3.36 -30.79
C LEU A 277 2.94 -2.66 -32.10
N ASP A 278 3.68 -3.33 -32.98
CA ASP A 278 4.03 -2.79 -34.30
C ASP A 278 2.80 -2.57 -35.18
N LYS A 279 1.87 -3.54 -35.19
CA LYS A 279 0.57 -3.39 -35.88
C LYS A 279 -0.24 -2.23 -35.30
N LEU A 280 -0.25 -2.06 -33.98
CA LEU A 280 -0.91 -0.94 -33.31
C LEU A 280 -0.29 0.39 -33.73
N GLN A 281 1.04 0.51 -33.75
CA GLN A 281 1.75 1.71 -34.20
C GLN A 281 1.38 2.06 -35.65
N ALA A 282 1.37 1.06 -36.55
CA ALA A 282 0.97 1.25 -37.94
C ALA A 282 -0.50 1.68 -38.08
N GLN A 283 -1.39 1.09 -37.29
CA GLN A 283 -2.81 1.46 -37.26
C GLN A 283 -3.01 2.91 -36.80
N LEU A 284 -2.36 3.32 -35.71
CA LEU A 284 -2.46 4.69 -35.20
C LEU A 284 -2.02 5.72 -36.24
N LYS A 285 -0.92 5.44 -36.96
CA LYS A 285 -0.44 6.28 -38.05
C LYS A 285 -1.46 6.37 -39.20
N LYS A 286 -2.09 5.24 -39.57
CA LYS A 286 -3.13 5.19 -40.61
C LYS A 286 -4.38 5.98 -40.21
N ASP A 287 -4.73 5.96 -38.93
CA ASP A 287 -5.88 6.69 -38.37
C ASP A 287 -5.57 8.19 -38.16
N GLY A 288 -4.40 8.68 -38.60
CA GLY A 288 -3.99 10.09 -38.44
C GLY A 288 -3.68 10.48 -36.99
N ARG A 289 -3.48 9.50 -36.11
CA ARG A 289 -3.10 9.73 -34.71
C ARG A 289 -1.59 9.74 -34.59
N ASP A 290 -1.03 10.93 -34.34
CA ASP A 290 0.41 11.11 -34.10
C ASP A 290 0.78 10.69 -32.67
N VAL A 291 0.80 9.39 -32.44
CA VAL A 291 1.19 8.78 -31.15
C VAL A 291 2.32 7.79 -31.35
N ALA A 292 3.43 7.98 -30.64
CA ALA A 292 4.53 7.03 -30.60
C ALA A 292 4.32 5.99 -29.49
N VAL A 293 4.21 4.73 -29.86
CA VAL A 293 4.15 3.56 -28.98
C VAL A 293 5.52 2.90 -28.96
N GLU A 294 6.22 3.12 -27.87
CA GLU A 294 7.53 2.56 -27.60
C GLU A 294 7.47 1.59 -26.43
N TYR A 295 8.46 0.71 -26.30
CA TYR A 295 8.54 -0.26 -25.22
C TYR A 295 9.98 -0.56 -24.79
N ILE A 296 10.13 -0.96 -23.53
CA ILE A 296 11.34 -1.55 -22.93
C ILE A 296 10.86 -2.78 -22.16
N LEU A 297 11.08 -3.96 -22.72
CA LEU A 297 10.59 -5.22 -22.19
C LEU A 297 11.75 -6.12 -21.79
N ALA A 298 11.73 -6.64 -20.57
CA ALA A 298 12.75 -7.58 -20.15
C ALA A 298 12.57 -8.97 -20.80
N VAL A 299 13.69 -9.59 -21.17
CA VAL A 299 13.69 -10.91 -21.81
C VAL A 299 13.85 -12.01 -20.76
N PRO A 300 12.97 -13.03 -20.71
CA PRO A 300 13.20 -14.24 -19.94
C PRO A 300 14.17 -15.15 -20.71
N ALA A 301 15.42 -14.72 -20.84
CA ALA A 301 16.45 -15.40 -21.64
C ALA A 301 16.64 -16.88 -21.24
N ALA A 302 16.48 -17.23 -19.95
CA ALA A 302 16.55 -18.62 -19.52
C ALA A 302 15.50 -19.55 -20.18
N ARG A 303 14.38 -19.00 -20.68
CA ARG A 303 13.31 -19.74 -21.39
C ARG A 303 13.59 -19.87 -22.89
N TYR A 304 14.29 -18.91 -23.50
CA TYR A 304 14.51 -18.84 -24.94
C TYR A 304 16.00 -19.13 -25.26
N GLY A 305 16.28 -20.20 -25.98
CA GLY A 305 17.66 -20.56 -26.35
C GLY A 305 18.28 -19.64 -27.41
N ASP A 306 17.45 -18.93 -28.15
CA ASP A 306 17.80 -18.21 -29.38
C ASP A 306 18.81 -17.06 -29.18
N PHE A 307 19.07 -16.67 -27.93
CA PHE A 307 20.03 -15.62 -27.59
C PHE A 307 21.45 -16.14 -27.33
N ALA A 308 21.65 -17.46 -27.24
CA ALA A 308 22.90 -18.05 -26.74
C ALA A 308 24.11 -17.63 -27.56
N ASP A 309 24.05 -17.79 -28.88
CA ASP A 309 25.18 -17.49 -29.77
C ASP A 309 25.53 -16.01 -29.79
N ASP A 310 24.52 -15.14 -29.88
CA ASP A 310 24.72 -13.69 -29.92
C ASP A 310 25.23 -13.15 -28.59
N LEU A 311 24.71 -13.66 -27.46
CA LEU A 311 25.23 -13.32 -26.14
C LEU A 311 26.66 -13.82 -25.95
N GLN A 312 27.01 -15.00 -26.45
CA GLN A 312 28.36 -15.54 -26.32
C GLN A 312 29.36 -14.71 -27.13
N LYS A 313 29.01 -14.33 -28.36
CA LYS A 313 29.83 -13.44 -29.19
C LYS A 313 30.02 -12.08 -28.51
N LEU A 314 28.94 -11.51 -28.00
CA LEU A 314 28.95 -10.23 -27.29
C LEU A 314 29.85 -10.30 -26.04
N HIS A 315 29.72 -11.35 -25.24
CA HIS A 315 30.46 -11.52 -24.00
C HIS A 315 31.98 -11.67 -24.20
N LYS A 316 32.43 -12.31 -25.29
CA LYS A 316 33.86 -12.48 -25.61
C LYS A 316 34.63 -11.16 -25.74
N GLY A 317 33.94 -10.07 -26.09
CA GLY A 317 34.54 -8.74 -26.24
C GLY A 317 34.49 -7.89 -24.97
N GLN A 318 34.01 -8.41 -23.83
CA GLN A 318 33.75 -7.64 -22.61
C GLN A 318 34.49 -8.24 -21.40
N ASP A 319 34.89 -7.38 -20.46
CA ASP A 319 35.45 -7.82 -19.18
C ASP A 319 34.31 -8.30 -18.24
N ALA A 320 34.32 -9.58 -17.87
CA ALA A 320 33.31 -10.17 -17.00
C ALA A 320 33.34 -9.62 -15.56
N THR A 321 34.44 -8.99 -15.15
CA THR A 321 34.65 -8.46 -13.80
C THR A 321 34.16 -7.02 -13.62
N GLN A 322 33.82 -6.34 -14.72
CA GLN A 322 33.38 -4.95 -14.71
C GLN A 322 31.91 -4.82 -15.10
N GLU A 323 31.25 -3.75 -14.66
CA GLU A 323 29.91 -3.40 -15.16
C GLU A 323 30.03 -2.87 -16.60
N TRP A 324 29.17 -3.36 -17.49
CA TRP A 324 29.09 -2.89 -18.87
C TRP A 324 27.66 -2.91 -19.40
N CYS A 325 27.42 -2.08 -20.41
CA CYS A 325 26.14 -1.99 -21.11
C CYS A 325 26.39 -1.79 -22.60
N VAL A 326 25.85 -2.69 -23.41
CA VAL A 326 26.09 -2.74 -24.86
C VAL A 326 24.81 -3.15 -25.59
N GLU A 327 24.82 -2.97 -26.90
CA GLU A 327 23.67 -3.23 -27.77
C GLU A 327 24.00 -4.31 -28.81
N THR A 328 22.99 -5.11 -29.14
CA THR A 328 22.99 -6.06 -30.24
C THR A 328 21.57 -6.11 -30.83
N LYS A 329 21.31 -7.07 -31.72
CA LYS A 329 19.98 -7.32 -32.27
C LYS A 329 19.48 -8.69 -31.83
N TRP A 330 18.17 -8.80 -31.71
CA TRP A 330 17.46 -10.08 -31.64
C TRP A 330 16.36 -10.07 -32.69
N SER A 331 16.51 -10.94 -33.70
CA SER A 331 15.77 -10.79 -34.96
C SER A 331 15.96 -9.36 -35.50
N ASP A 332 14.88 -8.63 -35.75
CA ASP A 332 14.93 -7.22 -36.19
C ASP A 332 14.81 -6.21 -35.02
N SER A 333 14.63 -6.70 -33.79
CA SER A 333 14.49 -5.83 -32.61
C SER A 333 15.83 -5.44 -32.01
N ARG A 334 15.91 -4.21 -31.49
CA ARG A 334 17.08 -3.73 -30.74
C ARG A 334 17.10 -4.40 -29.36
N LEU A 335 18.25 -5.00 -29.02
CA LEU A 335 18.49 -5.69 -27.76
C LEU A 335 19.59 -4.98 -26.97
N VAL A 336 19.24 -4.48 -25.79
CA VAL A 336 20.20 -3.90 -24.83
C VAL A 336 20.57 -4.96 -23.80
N VAL A 337 21.88 -5.14 -23.58
CA VAL A 337 22.41 -6.08 -22.60
C VAL A 337 23.25 -5.33 -21.58
N ALA A 338 22.88 -5.45 -20.30
CA ALA A 338 23.65 -4.92 -19.19
C ALA A 338 24.15 -6.06 -18.30
N HIS A 339 25.38 -5.95 -17.80
CA HIS A 339 26.01 -6.94 -16.94
C HIS A 339 26.41 -6.31 -15.60
N ASP A 340 25.98 -6.93 -14.52
CA ASP A 340 26.37 -6.61 -13.16
C ASP A 340 27.25 -7.76 -12.60
N PRO A 341 28.56 -7.54 -12.38
CA PRO A 341 29.49 -8.57 -11.94
C PRO A 341 29.19 -9.06 -10.51
N VAL A 342 28.66 -8.20 -9.64
CA VAL A 342 28.29 -8.57 -8.27
C VAL A 342 27.08 -9.47 -8.28
N ALA A 343 26.05 -9.11 -9.06
CA ALA A 343 24.88 -9.95 -9.25
C ALA A 343 25.23 -11.27 -9.95
N ALA A 344 26.20 -11.27 -10.87
CA ALA A 344 26.71 -12.48 -11.52
C ALA A 344 27.29 -13.44 -10.50
N ASN A 345 28.31 -13.00 -9.75
CA ASN A 345 28.97 -13.83 -8.76
C ASN A 345 27.98 -14.40 -7.73
N ARG A 346 27.06 -13.56 -7.22
CA ARG A 346 26.03 -14.02 -6.28
C ARG A 346 25.16 -15.14 -6.86
N ARG A 347 24.73 -15.03 -8.12
CA ARG A 347 23.90 -16.06 -8.79
C ARG A 347 24.70 -17.32 -9.06
N THR A 348 25.93 -17.20 -9.53
CA THR A 348 26.84 -18.32 -9.75
C THR A 348 27.06 -19.10 -8.45
N THR A 349 27.49 -18.43 -7.37
CA THR A 349 27.71 -19.08 -6.07
C THR A 349 26.44 -19.73 -5.52
N ALA A 350 25.29 -19.07 -5.61
CA ALA A 350 24.03 -19.64 -5.13
C ALA A 350 23.64 -20.92 -5.91
N ARG A 351 23.79 -20.91 -7.23
CA ARG A 351 23.54 -22.09 -8.08
C ARG A 351 24.53 -23.21 -7.75
N ASP A 352 25.81 -22.90 -7.71
CA ASP A 352 26.88 -23.90 -7.51
C ASP A 352 26.79 -24.56 -6.13
N ASN A 353 26.48 -23.80 -5.08
CA ASN A 353 26.23 -24.33 -3.74
C ASN A 353 25.04 -25.30 -3.73
N THR A 354 23.91 -24.89 -4.33
CA THR A 354 22.70 -25.72 -4.42
C THR A 354 22.98 -27.00 -5.22
N MET A 355 23.72 -26.88 -6.33
CA MET A 355 24.15 -28.04 -7.12
C MET A 355 25.06 -28.96 -6.32
N ALA A 356 26.06 -28.43 -5.61
CA ALA A 356 26.98 -29.23 -4.80
C ALA A 356 26.24 -30.02 -3.71
N GLU A 357 25.25 -29.42 -3.05
CA GLU A 357 24.41 -30.10 -2.07
C GLU A 357 23.60 -31.24 -2.68
N LEU A 358 22.97 -31.02 -3.85
CA LEU A 358 22.21 -32.03 -4.56
C LEU A 358 23.11 -33.16 -5.08
N LEU A 359 24.27 -32.85 -5.66
CA LEU A 359 25.21 -33.87 -6.12
C LEU A 359 25.76 -34.69 -4.97
N LYS A 360 26.06 -34.08 -3.82
CA LYS A 360 26.43 -34.79 -2.59
C LYS A 360 25.31 -35.72 -2.13
N LEU A 361 24.05 -35.27 -2.15
CA LEU A 361 22.90 -36.09 -1.83
C LEU A 361 22.75 -37.27 -2.80
N GLY A 362 22.89 -37.02 -4.11
CA GLY A 362 22.85 -38.05 -5.15
C GLY A 362 23.95 -39.10 -4.95
N GLN A 363 25.18 -38.67 -4.68
CA GLN A 363 26.31 -39.56 -4.41
C GLN A 363 26.08 -40.41 -3.15
N GLN A 364 25.57 -39.81 -2.07
CA GLN A 364 25.23 -40.54 -0.85
C GLN A 364 24.13 -41.58 -1.09
N CYS A 365 23.20 -41.31 -2.00
CA CYS A 365 22.17 -42.26 -2.39
C CYS A 365 22.78 -43.43 -3.18
N SER A 366 23.62 -43.15 -4.17
CA SER A 366 24.32 -44.19 -4.95
C SER A 366 25.14 -45.11 -4.05
N VAL A 367 26.04 -44.54 -3.24
CA VAL A 367 26.91 -45.32 -2.32
C VAL A 367 26.10 -46.22 -1.38
N LYS A 368 24.94 -45.76 -0.91
CA LYS A 368 24.07 -46.57 -0.04
C LYS A 368 23.36 -47.70 -0.78
N LEU A 369 22.95 -47.48 -2.03
CA LEU A 369 22.36 -48.52 -2.87
C LEU A 369 23.41 -49.56 -3.24
N ASP A 370 24.58 -49.12 -3.70
CA ASP A 370 25.71 -49.99 -4.06
C ASP A 370 26.13 -50.87 -2.88
N ALA A 371 26.29 -50.29 -1.68
CA ALA A 371 26.63 -51.05 -0.47
C ALA A 371 25.53 -52.05 -0.05
N GLN A 372 24.25 -51.75 -0.31
CA GLN A 372 23.14 -52.67 -0.05
C GLN A 372 23.14 -53.84 -1.03
N ASP A 373 23.39 -53.58 -2.32
CA ASP A 373 23.48 -54.60 -3.35
C ASP A 373 24.67 -55.53 -3.13
N GLU A 374 25.84 -54.98 -2.78
CA GLU A 374 27.02 -55.76 -2.41
C GLU A 374 26.75 -56.65 -1.18
N SER A 375 26.12 -56.09 -0.15
CA SER A 375 25.76 -56.85 1.07
C SER A 375 24.78 -57.99 0.77
N GLN A 376 23.81 -57.76 -0.12
CA GLN A 376 22.86 -58.79 -0.58
C GLN A 376 23.57 -59.88 -1.38
N ARG A 377 24.45 -59.52 -2.33
CA ARG A 377 25.25 -60.48 -3.11
C ARG A 377 26.19 -61.31 -2.22
N ALA A 378 26.72 -60.71 -1.16
CA ALA A 378 27.57 -61.38 -0.17
C ALA A 378 26.80 -62.23 0.87
N GLY A 379 25.46 -62.31 0.77
CA GLY A 379 24.63 -63.10 1.68
C GLY A 379 24.56 -62.57 3.12
N GLN A 380 24.95 -61.31 3.35
CA GLN A 380 24.96 -60.71 4.69
C GLN A 380 23.58 -60.13 5.04
N LYS A 381 23.00 -60.53 6.17
CA LYS A 381 21.72 -59.97 6.66
C LYS A 381 21.91 -58.48 7.01
N ASN A 382 21.12 -57.62 6.38
CA ASN A 382 21.08 -56.18 6.66
C ASN A 382 20.79 -55.94 8.15
N LYS A 383 21.76 -55.40 8.90
CA LYS A 383 21.63 -55.07 10.34
C LYS A 383 21.01 -53.70 10.63
N SER A 384 20.59 -52.95 9.60
CA SER A 384 20.02 -51.62 9.77
C SER A 384 18.54 -51.67 10.18
N LYS A 385 18.14 -50.85 11.16
CA LYS A 385 16.73 -50.67 11.53
C LYS A 385 16.02 -49.85 10.44
N GLY A 386 15.06 -50.46 9.74
CA GLY A 386 14.17 -49.79 8.78
C GLY A 386 13.94 -50.59 7.49
N ARG A 387 13.02 -50.10 6.63
CA ARG A 387 12.83 -50.65 5.28
C ARG A 387 14.07 -50.32 4.43
N PRO A 388 14.65 -51.30 3.69
CA PRO A 388 15.81 -51.05 2.84
C PRO A 388 15.52 -49.99 1.78
N MET A 389 16.60 -49.34 1.31
CA MET A 389 16.50 -48.36 0.25
C MET A 389 16.19 -49.10 -1.06
N SER A 390 15.40 -48.50 -1.94
CA SER A 390 15.12 -49.05 -3.27
C SER A 390 15.38 -47.98 -4.31
N ASP A 391 15.84 -48.37 -5.50
CA ASP A 391 16.08 -47.44 -6.60
C ASP A 391 14.87 -46.57 -6.92
N SER A 392 13.66 -47.16 -6.94
CA SER A 392 12.42 -46.42 -7.19
C SER A 392 12.13 -45.37 -6.11
N GLY A 393 12.28 -45.73 -4.83
CA GLY A 393 12.12 -44.79 -3.71
C GLY A 393 13.18 -43.68 -3.71
N THR A 394 14.42 -44.02 -4.06
CA THR A 394 15.54 -43.07 -4.17
C THR A 394 15.34 -42.10 -5.32
N LYS A 395 14.94 -42.58 -6.50
CA LYS A 395 14.59 -41.76 -7.67
C LYS A 395 13.55 -40.73 -7.32
N ALA A 396 12.44 -41.16 -6.73
CA ALA A 396 11.37 -40.25 -6.33
C ALA A 396 11.85 -39.20 -5.33
N ARG A 397 12.56 -39.62 -4.27
CA ARG A 397 13.09 -38.71 -3.25
C ARG A 397 14.07 -37.69 -3.84
N PHE A 398 14.99 -38.14 -4.68
CA PHE A 398 15.98 -37.27 -5.30
C PHE A 398 15.35 -36.32 -6.31
N TYR A 399 14.40 -36.81 -7.12
CA TYR A 399 13.62 -35.96 -8.02
C TYR A 399 12.87 -34.86 -7.28
N HIS A 400 12.23 -35.18 -6.14
CA HIS A 400 11.59 -34.17 -5.30
C HIS A 400 12.60 -33.16 -4.74
N ALA A 401 13.74 -33.62 -4.19
CA ALA A 401 14.78 -32.72 -3.72
C ALA A 401 15.29 -31.76 -4.82
N VAL A 402 15.55 -32.28 -6.02
CA VAL A 402 15.96 -31.49 -7.19
C VAL A 402 14.87 -30.51 -7.63
N LYS A 403 13.60 -30.94 -7.63
CA LYS A 403 12.45 -30.11 -8.02
C LYS A 403 12.19 -29.00 -7.02
N ASP A 404 12.24 -29.31 -5.72
CA ASP A 404 12.00 -28.37 -4.63
C ASP A 404 13.13 -27.34 -4.53
N ALA A 405 14.36 -27.72 -4.90
CA ALA A 405 15.49 -26.80 -5.09
C ALA A 405 15.44 -26.02 -6.43
N HIS A 406 14.37 -26.17 -7.22
CA HIS A 406 14.21 -25.58 -8.55
C HIS A 406 15.29 -25.95 -9.58
N MET A 407 16.02 -27.04 -9.39
CA MET A 407 17.15 -27.47 -10.25
C MET A 407 16.79 -28.52 -11.31
N ALA A 408 15.51 -28.88 -11.45
CA ALA A 408 15.05 -29.89 -12.44
C ALA A 408 15.33 -29.53 -13.91
N HIS A 409 15.66 -28.27 -14.18
CA HIS A 409 16.08 -27.83 -15.52
C HIS A 409 17.56 -28.12 -15.79
N LEU A 410 18.39 -28.35 -14.76
CA LEU A 410 19.81 -28.71 -14.85
C LEU A 410 20.07 -30.18 -14.53
N ILE A 411 19.52 -30.69 -13.43
CA ILE A 411 19.72 -32.07 -12.98
C ILE A 411 18.52 -32.90 -13.44
N LYS A 412 18.77 -33.86 -14.34
CA LYS A 412 17.77 -34.75 -14.91
C LYS A 412 17.85 -36.10 -14.22
N VAL A 413 16.88 -36.40 -13.37
CA VAL A 413 16.75 -37.72 -12.74
C VAL A 413 16.08 -38.66 -13.73
N ASP A 414 16.70 -39.81 -14.01
CA ASP A 414 16.11 -40.82 -14.86
C ASP A 414 15.09 -41.65 -14.07
N LEU A 415 13.81 -41.30 -14.23
CA LEU A 415 12.71 -42.00 -13.59
C LEU A 415 12.34 -43.31 -14.29
N LYS A 416 12.88 -43.59 -15.49
CA LYS A 416 12.55 -44.75 -16.31
C LYS A 416 13.59 -45.85 -16.26
N ALA A 417 14.85 -45.53 -16.01
CA ALA A 417 15.90 -46.52 -15.80
C ALA A 417 15.52 -47.50 -14.68
N ASP A 418 16.12 -48.69 -14.65
CA ASP A 418 15.92 -49.64 -13.54
C ASP A 418 16.73 -49.23 -12.30
N LEU A 419 17.96 -48.75 -12.51
CA LEU A 419 18.85 -48.25 -11.47
C LEU A 419 18.73 -46.74 -11.27
N PHE A 420 19.06 -46.25 -10.08
CA PHE A 420 19.13 -44.83 -9.76
C PHE A 420 20.24 -44.16 -10.58
N SER A 421 19.85 -43.32 -11.52
CA SER A 421 20.77 -42.52 -12.32
C SER A 421 20.23 -41.11 -12.51
N TYR A 422 21.14 -40.17 -12.73
CA TYR A 422 20.84 -38.80 -13.06
C TYR A 422 21.94 -38.23 -13.95
N SER A 423 21.63 -37.22 -14.74
CA SER A 423 22.57 -36.49 -15.57
C SER A 423 22.47 -34.98 -15.33
N ILE A 424 23.53 -34.27 -15.69
CA ILE A 424 23.56 -32.81 -15.68
C ILE A 424 23.48 -32.34 -17.13
N ASP A 425 22.57 -31.40 -17.39
CA ASP A 425 22.50 -30.70 -18.66
C ASP A 425 23.59 -29.61 -18.69
N GLU A 426 24.80 -30.00 -19.13
CA GLU A 426 25.97 -29.14 -19.17
C GLU A 426 25.81 -27.95 -20.12
N ASP A 427 25.09 -28.13 -21.23
CA ASP A 427 24.82 -27.04 -22.17
C ASP A 427 23.88 -26.01 -21.55
N LYS A 428 22.82 -26.46 -20.86
CA LYS A 428 21.96 -25.56 -20.10
C LYS A 428 22.70 -24.87 -18.96
N LYS A 429 23.60 -25.58 -18.26
CA LYS A 429 24.44 -25.00 -17.20
C LYS A 429 25.31 -23.87 -17.74
N ARG A 430 26.07 -24.12 -18.80
CA ARG A 430 26.91 -23.11 -19.48
C ARG A 430 26.09 -21.91 -19.94
N TYR A 431 24.89 -22.15 -20.46
CA TYR A 431 24.01 -21.06 -20.88
C TYR A 431 23.51 -20.22 -19.69
N LEU A 432 23.15 -20.84 -18.56
CA LEU A 432 22.76 -20.09 -17.36
C LEU A 432 23.93 -19.34 -16.73
N GLU A 433 25.13 -19.92 -16.73
CA GLU A 433 26.38 -19.24 -16.35
C GLU A 433 26.61 -18.01 -17.21
N LEU A 434 26.43 -18.14 -18.53
CA LEU A 434 26.51 -17.01 -19.45
C LEU A 434 25.48 -15.93 -19.12
N LEU A 435 24.30 -16.26 -18.60
CA LEU A 435 23.25 -15.31 -18.22
C LEU A 435 23.42 -14.69 -16.83
N ASP A 436 24.36 -15.18 -16.02
CA ASP A 436 24.56 -14.64 -14.67
C ASP A 436 24.93 -13.16 -14.71
N GLY A 437 24.24 -12.37 -13.88
CA GLY A 437 24.40 -10.91 -13.82
C GLY A 437 23.87 -10.14 -15.03
N LYS A 438 23.36 -10.82 -16.07
CA LYS A 438 22.88 -10.16 -17.28
C LYS A 438 21.41 -9.78 -17.21
N LEU A 439 21.12 -8.57 -17.66
CA LEU A 439 19.79 -8.03 -17.92
C LEU A 439 19.67 -7.79 -19.43
N LEU A 440 18.70 -8.44 -20.05
CA LEU A 440 18.39 -8.31 -21.46
C LEU A 440 17.08 -7.54 -21.62
N LEU A 441 17.10 -6.47 -22.41
CA LEU A 441 15.96 -5.59 -22.67
C LEU A 441 15.73 -5.45 -24.17
N VAL A 442 14.56 -5.86 -24.64
CA VAL A 442 14.11 -5.62 -26.01
C VAL A 442 13.37 -4.29 -26.05
N THR A 443 13.74 -3.43 -27.00
CA THR A 443 13.23 -2.06 -27.08
C THR A 443 13.12 -1.59 -28.53
N ASN A 444 12.16 -0.72 -28.82
CA ASN A 444 12.08 0.04 -30.07
C ASN A 444 12.34 1.55 -29.85
N THR A 445 12.71 1.97 -28.63
CA THR A 445 13.08 3.36 -28.35
C THR A 445 14.40 3.74 -29.02
N ASN A 446 14.61 5.04 -29.23
CA ASN A 446 15.90 5.61 -29.68
C ASN A 446 16.82 6.04 -28.52
N ALA A 447 16.43 5.80 -27.26
CA ALA A 447 17.21 6.20 -26.09
C ALA A 447 18.53 5.41 -26.01
N PRO A 448 19.67 5.98 -25.56
CA PRO A 448 20.93 5.25 -25.42
C PRO A 448 20.83 4.01 -24.50
N ALA A 449 21.65 2.97 -24.74
CA ALA A 449 21.65 1.72 -23.97
C ALA A 449 21.57 1.92 -22.44
N ALA A 450 22.45 2.78 -21.91
CA ALA A 450 22.53 3.07 -20.49
C ALA A 450 21.22 3.69 -19.95
N GLU A 451 20.58 4.55 -20.74
CA GLU A 451 19.30 5.17 -20.36
C GLU A 451 18.16 4.14 -20.38
N VAL A 452 18.14 3.23 -21.36
CA VAL A 452 17.17 2.12 -21.41
C VAL A 452 17.26 1.27 -20.14
N VAL A 453 18.47 0.92 -19.71
CA VAL A 453 18.71 0.18 -18.48
C VAL A 453 18.29 0.98 -17.25
N GLN A 454 18.61 2.26 -17.19
CA GLN A 454 18.22 3.13 -16.08
C GLN A 454 16.69 3.22 -15.96
N ARG A 455 15.99 3.48 -17.07
CA ARG A 455 14.52 3.52 -17.13
C ARG A 455 13.90 2.20 -16.69
N TYR A 456 14.46 1.07 -17.10
CA TYR A 456 14.02 -0.24 -16.61
C TYR A 456 14.29 -0.43 -15.12
N LYS A 457 15.48 -0.04 -14.60
CA LYS A 457 15.79 -0.14 -13.17
C LYS A 457 14.83 0.71 -12.31
N SER A 458 14.25 1.77 -12.85
CA SER A 458 13.18 2.54 -12.20
C SER A 458 11.86 1.77 -12.01
N LEU A 459 11.69 0.57 -12.61
CA LEU A 459 10.55 -0.34 -12.35
C LEU A 459 10.40 -0.66 -10.85
N ALA A 460 11.49 -0.66 -10.08
CA ALA A 460 11.45 -0.83 -8.62
C ALA A 460 10.55 0.19 -7.90
N ASP A 461 10.33 1.37 -8.50
CA ASP A 461 9.47 2.40 -7.93
C ASP A 461 7.98 2.04 -8.01
N ILE A 462 7.60 1.22 -8.99
CA ILE A 462 6.26 0.63 -9.14
C ILE A 462 6.02 -0.41 -8.05
N GLU A 463 7.02 -1.25 -7.78
CA GLU A 463 6.93 -2.30 -6.76
C GLU A 463 6.64 -1.67 -5.40
N ARG A 464 7.17 -0.46 -5.15
CA ARG A 464 6.81 0.34 -3.96
C ARG A 464 5.33 0.72 -3.95
N GLY A 465 4.74 1.06 -5.10
CA GLY A 465 3.30 1.31 -5.22
C GLY A 465 2.45 0.09 -4.86
N PHE A 466 2.84 -1.11 -5.33
CA PHE A 466 2.17 -2.36 -4.90
C PHE A 466 2.40 -2.69 -3.43
N ARG A 467 3.55 -2.34 -2.87
CA ARG A 467 3.79 -2.49 -1.43
C ARG A 467 2.80 -1.66 -0.64
N VAL A 468 2.67 -0.36 -0.94
CA VAL A 468 1.67 0.53 -0.30
C VAL A 468 0.26 -0.02 -0.46
N LEU A 469 -0.08 -0.52 -1.66
CA LEU A 469 -1.39 -1.09 -1.93
C LEU A 469 -1.70 -2.32 -1.05
N LYS A 470 -0.69 -3.11 -0.71
CA LYS A 470 -0.81 -4.33 0.11
C LYS A 470 -0.63 -4.08 1.61
N SER A 471 0.21 -3.13 2.02
CA SER A 471 0.50 -2.85 3.44
C SER A 471 -0.40 -1.76 4.00
N ASP A 472 -0.39 -0.57 3.41
CA ASP A 472 -1.00 0.62 4.00
C ASP A 472 -2.49 0.69 3.64
N ILE A 473 -2.82 0.35 2.39
CA ILE A 473 -4.20 0.37 1.86
C ILE A 473 -4.94 -0.95 2.12
N GLU A 474 -4.20 -2.04 2.33
CA GLU A 474 -4.74 -3.39 2.53
C GLU A 474 -5.80 -3.78 1.49
N ILE A 475 -5.39 -3.90 0.22
CA ILE A 475 -6.28 -4.39 -0.85
C ILE A 475 -6.72 -5.84 -0.66
N GLY A 476 -6.01 -6.63 0.15
CA GLY A 476 -6.34 -8.03 0.39
C GLY A 476 -5.93 -8.51 1.78
N PRO A 477 -6.45 -9.67 2.22
CA PRO A 477 -7.33 -10.57 1.47
C PRO A 477 -8.74 -9.99 1.25
N VAL A 478 -9.34 -10.29 0.09
CA VAL A 478 -10.68 -9.80 -0.26
C VAL A 478 -11.76 -10.76 0.23
N TYR A 479 -12.80 -10.21 0.86
CA TYR A 479 -13.92 -10.99 1.44
C TYR A 479 -15.23 -10.83 0.66
N HIS A 480 -15.21 -10.16 -0.49
CA HIS A 480 -16.41 -9.93 -1.28
C HIS A 480 -16.83 -11.19 -2.05
N ARG A 481 -18.08 -11.62 -1.86
CA ARG A 481 -18.64 -12.78 -2.57
C ARG A 481 -18.88 -12.51 -4.06
N LEU A 482 -19.35 -11.30 -4.41
CA LEU A 482 -19.79 -10.94 -5.76
C LEU A 482 -18.65 -10.34 -6.60
N PRO A 483 -18.42 -10.76 -7.86
CA PRO A 483 -17.34 -10.26 -8.71
C PRO A 483 -17.36 -8.74 -8.92
N GLN A 484 -18.56 -8.16 -9.11
CA GLN A 484 -18.73 -6.71 -9.24
C GLN A 484 -18.23 -5.94 -8.01
N ARG A 485 -18.41 -6.50 -6.81
CA ARG A 485 -17.91 -5.88 -5.58
C ARG A 485 -16.41 -6.07 -5.39
N ILE A 486 -15.81 -7.11 -5.96
CA ILE A 486 -14.35 -7.26 -6.01
C ILE A 486 -13.76 -6.15 -6.90
N ARG A 487 -14.34 -5.93 -8.09
CA ARG A 487 -13.91 -4.86 -9.00
C ARG A 487 -14.09 -3.47 -8.40
N ALA A 488 -15.24 -3.20 -7.79
CA ALA A 488 -15.47 -1.93 -7.09
C ALA A 488 -14.50 -1.73 -5.90
N HIS A 489 -14.14 -2.80 -5.18
CA HIS A 489 -13.13 -2.70 -4.11
C HIS A 489 -11.74 -2.35 -4.67
N ALA A 490 -11.33 -2.98 -5.78
CA ALA A 490 -10.07 -2.64 -6.44
C ALA A 490 -10.04 -1.17 -6.88
N LEU A 491 -11.15 -0.64 -7.40
CA LEU A 491 -11.30 0.78 -7.73
C LEU A 491 -11.17 1.70 -6.50
N ILE A 492 -11.80 1.35 -5.37
CA ILE A 492 -11.66 2.11 -4.11
C ILE A 492 -10.19 2.16 -3.68
N CYS A 493 -9.51 1.02 -3.69
CA CYS A 493 -8.08 0.94 -3.34
C CYS A 493 -7.20 1.69 -4.36
N PHE A 494 -7.55 1.67 -5.64
CA PHE A 494 -6.87 2.44 -6.68
C PHE A 494 -6.98 3.95 -6.38
N MET A 495 -8.17 4.45 -6.07
CA MET A 495 -8.37 5.87 -5.72
C MET A 495 -7.63 6.26 -4.44
N ALA A 496 -7.59 5.37 -3.44
CA ALA A 496 -6.77 5.57 -2.25
C ALA A 496 -5.28 5.69 -2.61
N LEU A 497 -4.78 4.85 -3.53
CA LEU A 497 -3.41 4.92 -4.02
C LEU A 497 -3.13 6.21 -4.80
N VAL A 498 -4.11 6.73 -5.57
CA VAL A 498 -4.01 8.04 -6.22
C VAL A 498 -3.78 9.13 -5.17
N LEU A 499 -4.64 9.23 -4.15
CA LEU A 499 -4.49 10.24 -3.09
C LEU A 499 -3.17 10.08 -2.34
N TYR A 500 -2.79 8.85 -2.01
CA TYR A 500 -1.50 8.54 -1.39
C TYR A 500 -0.34 9.09 -2.22
N ARG A 501 -0.36 8.86 -3.53
CA ARG A 501 0.72 9.32 -4.40
C ARG A 501 0.73 10.82 -4.58
N VAL A 502 -0.43 11.46 -4.70
CA VAL A 502 -0.50 12.93 -4.76
C VAL A 502 0.08 13.55 -3.49
N MET A 503 -0.25 13.03 -2.30
CA MET A 503 0.38 13.48 -1.04
C MET A 503 1.90 13.28 -1.09
N ARG A 504 2.39 12.12 -1.55
CA ARG A 504 3.84 11.87 -1.67
C ARG A 504 4.53 12.83 -2.64
N MET A 505 3.88 13.16 -3.76
CA MET A 505 4.39 14.11 -4.74
C MET A 505 4.49 15.52 -4.15
N ARG A 506 3.44 15.98 -3.46
CA ARG A 506 3.44 17.30 -2.77
C ARG A 506 4.51 17.36 -1.67
N LEU A 507 4.64 16.30 -0.87
CA LEU A 507 5.71 16.19 0.13
C LEU A 507 7.12 16.23 -0.48
N LYS A 508 7.33 15.51 -1.59
CA LYS A 508 8.61 15.53 -2.31
C LYS A 508 8.92 16.92 -2.86
N ALA A 509 7.94 17.62 -3.42
CA ALA A 509 8.09 18.99 -3.90
C ALA A 509 8.44 19.96 -2.75
N ALA A 510 7.84 19.77 -1.58
CA ALA A 510 8.16 20.50 -0.35
C ALA A 510 9.47 20.04 0.34
N LYS A 511 10.26 19.15 -0.29
CA LYS A 511 11.51 18.58 0.25
C LYS A 511 11.35 17.90 1.62
N ARG A 512 10.19 17.27 1.84
CA ARG A 512 9.84 16.52 3.05
C ARG A 512 10.19 15.03 2.88
N SER A 513 10.72 14.41 3.93
CA SER A 513 11.12 13.00 3.90
C SER A 513 9.98 12.06 4.33
N GLU A 514 9.01 12.58 5.08
CA GLU A 514 7.90 11.83 5.67
C GLU A 514 7.07 11.07 4.62
N SER A 515 6.58 9.89 5.01
CA SER A 515 5.59 9.17 4.21
C SER A 515 4.21 9.81 4.37
N PRO A 516 3.29 9.61 3.40
CA PRO A 516 1.89 10.00 3.56
C PRO A 516 1.25 9.40 4.81
N SER A 517 1.59 8.17 5.18
CA SER A 517 1.08 7.48 6.38
C SER A 517 1.51 8.21 7.66
N THR A 518 2.81 8.56 7.79
CA THR A 518 3.32 9.34 8.93
C THR A 518 2.72 10.75 8.98
N LEU A 519 2.47 11.37 7.82
CA LEU A 519 1.76 12.65 7.75
C LEU A 519 0.34 12.52 8.30
N LEU A 520 -0.43 11.53 7.84
CA LEU A 520 -1.81 11.32 8.28
C LEU A 520 -1.86 11.00 9.78
N GLU A 521 -0.93 10.20 10.31
CA GLU A 521 -0.81 9.94 11.75
C GLU A 521 -0.58 11.22 12.57
N SER A 522 0.22 12.16 12.04
CA SER A 522 0.47 13.46 12.68
C SER A 522 -0.77 14.35 12.66
N LEU A 523 -1.49 14.38 11.53
CA LEU A 523 -2.73 15.16 11.38
C LEU A 523 -3.92 14.56 12.15
N LYS A 524 -3.97 13.23 12.31
CA LYS A 524 -4.96 12.51 13.12
C LYS A 524 -4.99 12.97 14.58
N ARG A 525 -3.88 13.52 15.09
CA ARG A 525 -3.77 14.12 16.44
C ARG A 525 -4.51 15.45 16.59
N ILE A 526 -5.04 16.03 15.51
CA ILE A 526 -5.95 17.17 15.57
C ILE A 526 -7.36 16.63 15.79
N HIS A 527 -7.95 16.92 16.94
CA HIS A 527 -9.25 16.40 17.33
C HIS A 527 -10.30 17.51 17.40
N GLN A 528 -11.54 17.18 17.01
CA GLN A 528 -12.73 17.92 17.39
C GLN A 528 -13.20 17.42 18.77
N GLN A 529 -13.24 18.32 19.74
CA GLN A 529 -13.71 18.08 21.10
C GLN A 529 -15.11 18.63 21.28
N THR A 530 -15.97 17.88 21.95
CA THR A 530 -17.31 18.32 22.32
C THR A 530 -17.42 18.37 23.84
N VAL A 531 -17.77 19.54 24.35
CA VAL A 531 -17.90 19.82 25.78
C VAL A 531 -19.32 20.26 26.07
N GLN A 532 -19.91 19.71 27.12
CA GLN A 532 -21.20 20.16 27.64
C GLN A 532 -20.96 20.99 28.90
N SER A 533 -21.53 22.19 28.94
CA SER A 533 -21.52 23.07 30.11
C SER A 533 -22.61 22.66 31.11
N GLY A 534 -22.49 23.07 32.37
CA GLY A 534 -23.46 22.77 33.44
C GLY A 534 -24.88 23.26 33.15
N ASP A 535 -25.01 24.30 32.31
CA ASP A 535 -26.28 24.81 31.78
C ASP A 535 -26.84 23.99 30.59
N GLY A 536 -26.22 22.85 30.28
CA GLY A 536 -26.62 21.93 29.21
C GLY A 536 -26.16 22.33 27.81
N LYS A 537 -25.50 23.49 27.65
CA LYS A 537 -25.05 23.96 26.33
C LYS A 537 -23.88 23.12 25.80
N THR A 538 -23.95 22.75 24.53
CA THR A 538 -22.89 22.05 23.81
C THR A 538 -21.95 23.04 23.14
N LEU A 539 -20.67 22.94 23.45
CA LEU A 539 -19.56 23.66 22.82
C LEU A 539 -18.72 22.66 22.02
N ALA A 540 -18.34 23.04 20.80
CA ALA A 540 -17.42 22.27 19.98
C ALA A 540 -16.17 23.10 19.67
N GLY A 541 -15.00 22.49 19.81
CA GLY A 541 -13.71 23.14 19.56
C GLY A 541 -12.73 22.19 18.89
N LEU A 542 -11.65 22.75 18.36
CA LEU A 542 -10.52 21.97 17.84
C LEU A 542 -9.36 22.04 18.84
N THR A 543 -8.62 20.94 18.96
CA THR A 543 -7.31 20.96 19.62
C THR A 543 -6.39 21.95 18.91
N GLU A 544 -5.48 22.58 19.67
CA GLU A 544 -4.52 23.50 19.09
C GLU A 544 -3.67 22.82 18.00
N ILE A 545 -3.66 23.42 16.81
CA ILE A 545 -2.87 22.93 15.68
C ILE A 545 -1.44 23.45 15.84
N THR A 546 -0.52 22.53 16.11
CA THR A 546 0.90 22.84 16.34
C THR A 546 1.57 23.42 15.08
N PRO A 547 2.69 24.17 15.21
CA PRO A 547 3.46 24.64 14.06
C PRO A 547 3.91 23.51 13.13
N ALA A 548 4.26 22.35 13.69
CA ALA A 548 4.60 21.16 12.91
C ALA A 548 3.43 20.69 12.04
N GLN A 549 2.22 20.59 12.59
CA GLN A 549 1.02 20.21 11.84
C GLN A 549 0.63 21.26 10.79
N LYS A 550 0.73 22.56 11.12
CA LYS A 550 0.52 23.63 10.13
C LYS A 550 1.47 23.50 8.94
N SER A 551 2.75 23.17 9.21
CA SER A 551 3.74 22.94 8.14
C SER A 551 3.38 21.77 7.22
N LEU A 552 2.69 20.73 7.73
CA LEU A 552 2.21 19.60 6.92
C LEU A 552 1.07 20.01 5.99
N PHE A 553 0.11 20.82 6.47
CA PHE A 553 -0.93 21.40 5.60
C PHE A 553 -0.31 22.27 4.49
N THR A 554 0.66 23.12 4.82
CA THR A 554 1.39 23.92 3.82
C THR A 554 2.13 23.04 2.82
N ALA A 555 2.79 21.97 3.26
CA ALA A 555 3.48 21.03 2.36
C ALA A 555 2.53 20.29 1.41
N LEU A 556 1.26 20.14 1.80
CA LEU A 556 0.20 19.61 0.96
C LEU A 556 -0.53 20.69 0.16
N ASP A 557 -0.16 21.97 0.26
CA ASP A 557 -0.90 23.08 -0.36
C ASP A 557 -2.38 23.12 0.06
N LEU A 558 -2.63 22.91 1.36
CA LEU A 558 -3.97 22.87 1.97
C LEU A 558 -4.08 23.88 3.12
N THR A 559 -5.31 24.31 3.41
CA THR A 559 -5.59 25.14 4.59
C THR A 559 -5.95 24.27 5.81
N PRO A 560 -5.47 24.59 7.03
CA PRO A 560 -5.88 23.88 8.24
C PRO A 560 -7.36 24.11 8.57
N PRO A 561 -8.05 23.15 9.22
CA PRO A 561 -9.47 23.28 9.56
C PRO A 561 -9.71 24.31 10.66
N THR A 562 -10.88 24.95 10.61
CA THR A 562 -11.47 25.69 11.73
C THR A 562 -12.68 24.94 12.30
N PRO A 563 -13.12 25.23 13.55
CA PRO A 563 -14.27 24.54 14.15
C PRO A 563 -15.57 24.65 13.34
N SER A 564 -15.78 25.74 12.59
CA SER A 564 -16.95 25.94 11.74
C SER A 564 -16.96 25.08 10.49
N ASP A 565 -15.80 24.58 10.07
CA ASP A 565 -15.67 23.77 8.86
C ASP A 565 -16.05 22.31 9.09
N LEU A 566 -16.21 21.89 10.34
CA LEU A 566 -16.53 20.53 10.71
C LEU A 566 -18.02 20.39 11.03
N ALA A 567 -18.57 19.22 10.70
CA ALA A 567 -19.91 18.86 11.09
C ALA A 567 -20.03 18.91 12.62
N LYS A 568 -21.16 19.45 13.10
CA LYS A 568 -21.46 19.38 14.53
C LYS A 568 -21.82 17.92 14.86
N PRO A 569 -21.32 17.37 15.97
CA PRO A 569 -21.74 16.05 16.40
C PRO A 569 -23.25 16.06 16.61
N VAL A 570 -23.94 15.14 15.93
CA VAL A 570 -25.35 14.83 16.23
C VAL A 570 -25.30 13.90 17.44
N LEU A 571 -25.72 14.40 18.60
CA LEU A 571 -25.87 13.62 19.83
C LEU A 571 -27.01 12.61 19.69
#